data_AF-A0AAV1J1G4-F1
#
_entry.id   AF-A0AAV1J1G4-F1
#
_cell.length_a   1.000
_cell.length_b   1.000
_cell.length_c   1.000
_cell.angle_alpha   90.00
_cell.angle_beta   90.00
_cell.angle_gamma   90.00
#
_symmetry.space_group_name_H-M   'P 1'
#
loop_
_entity.id
_entity.type
_entity.pdbx_description
1 polymer ?
#
loop_
_entity_poly.entity_id
_entity_poly.type
_entity_poly.pdbx_seq_one_letter_code
_entity_poly.pdbx_strand_id
1 'polypeptide(L)'
;MAPALVTFAKFCLGQDTTYLLPFGFVLPFDPLNHWVRYIAVYSFQVYSMFHFVYVFIGTQTLMVTLCAFLTAEFGLLQHDFVHVNLEPEQNHSTIKDCVRKHQLLLSYTDMFNDIFNKMLFIDLLFVSLTVCFFAFAATVAKGILELVNNFVAVIALLLPTLIFCYYGEQLKEESAGIADSAYNSKWNIANLKYRKSIIFIIKR
;
A
#
# COMPACT_ATOMS: atom_id res chain seq x y z
N MET A 1 0.54 25.66 9.12
CA MET A 1 -0.63 26.18 9.87
C MET A 1 -1.77 26.39 8.89
N ALA A 2 -2.96 25.86 9.19
CA ALA A 2 -4.08 25.82 8.24
C ALA A 2 -4.52 27.25 7.86
N PRO A 3 -4.43 27.65 6.58
CA PRO A 3 -4.87 28.97 6.11
C PRO A 3 -6.33 29.27 6.51
N ALA A 4 -7.16 28.22 6.62
CA ALA A 4 -8.53 28.26 7.15
C ALA A 4 -8.69 29.02 8.48
N LEU A 5 -7.86 28.68 9.48
CA LEU A 5 -7.95 29.25 10.83
C LEU A 5 -7.51 30.71 10.85
N VAL A 6 -6.51 31.04 10.02
CA VAL A 6 -6.01 32.41 9.88
C VAL A 6 -7.04 33.29 9.18
N THR A 7 -7.72 32.79 8.14
CA THR A 7 -8.79 33.53 7.46
C THR A 7 -10.01 33.71 8.34
N PHE A 8 -10.43 32.67 9.08
CA PHE A 8 -11.57 32.75 10.02
C PHE A 8 -11.30 33.70 11.18
N ALA A 9 -10.10 33.63 11.79
CA ALA A 9 -9.71 34.54 12.85
C ALA A 9 -9.65 36.00 12.37
N LYS A 10 -9.08 36.27 11.19
CA LYS A 10 -9.02 37.62 10.61
C LYS A 10 -10.41 38.17 10.23
N PHE A 11 -11.32 37.30 9.78
CA PHE A 11 -12.72 37.66 9.52
C PHE A 11 -13.46 38.06 10.80
N CYS A 12 -13.28 37.31 11.90
CA CYS A 12 -13.85 37.68 13.21
C CYS A 12 -13.22 38.94 13.83
N LEU A 13 -11.97 39.26 13.46
CA LEU A 13 -11.22 40.41 13.98
C LEU A 13 -11.38 41.70 13.16
N GLY A 14 -12.15 41.68 12.06
CA GLY A 14 -12.42 42.88 11.24
C GLY A 14 -11.17 43.48 10.55
N GLN A 15 -10.10 42.69 10.39
CA GLN A 15 -8.89 43.10 9.67
C GLN A 15 -9.00 42.82 8.17
N ASP A 16 -8.30 43.62 7.35
CA ASP A 16 -8.19 43.41 5.91
C ASP A 16 -7.77 41.97 5.62
N THR A 17 -8.72 41.21 5.07
CA THR A 17 -8.56 39.80 4.77
C THR A 17 -7.91 39.69 3.41
N THR A 18 -6.59 39.49 3.37
CA THR A 18 -5.96 38.90 2.18
C THR A 18 -6.54 37.50 2.00
N TYR A 19 -7.55 37.38 1.15
CA TYR A 19 -8.14 36.11 0.73
C TYR A 19 -7.03 35.20 0.22
N LEU A 20 -6.75 34.12 0.94
CA LEU A 20 -5.63 33.24 0.67
C LEU A 20 -6.19 31.83 0.45
N LEU A 21 -6.07 31.36 -0.79
CA LEU A 21 -6.56 30.05 -1.17
C LEU A 21 -5.66 28.95 -0.57
N PRO A 22 -6.21 27.78 -0.19
CA PRO A 22 -5.43 26.63 0.28
C PRO A 22 -4.33 26.22 -0.70
N PHE A 23 -4.60 26.37 -2.00
CA PHE A 23 -3.65 26.11 -3.08
C PHE A 23 -3.62 27.27 -4.07
N GLY A 24 -2.42 27.67 -4.48
CA GLY A 24 -2.20 28.71 -5.50
C GLY A 24 -2.47 28.18 -6.91
N PHE A 25 -3.75 28.04 -7.28
CA PHE A 25 -4.15 27.75 -8.66
C PHE A 25 -4.43 29.05 -9.42
N VAL A 26 -3.94 29.13 -10.66
CA VAL A 26 -4.34 30.19 -11.60
C VAL A 26 -5.71 29.83 -12.15
N LEU A 27 -6.74 30.56 -11.71
CA LEU A 27 -8.11 30.39 -12.19
C LEU A 27 -8.39 31.38 -13.34
N PRO A 28 -9.22 31.02 -14.33
CA PRO A 28 -9.58 31.89 -15.44
C PRO A 28 -10.47 33.08 -15.02
N PHE A 29 -10.90 33.10 -13.76
CA PHE A 29 -11.70 34.17 -13.14
C PHE A 29 -11.08 34.56 -11.80
N ASP A 30 -11.25 35.82 -11.40
CA ASP A 30 -10.75 36.32 -10.11
C ASP A 30 -11.64 35.81 -8.95
N PRO A 31 -11.12 34.88 -8.11
CA PRO A 31 -11.87 34.29 -7.01
C PRO A 31 -11.97 35.23 -5.80
N LEU A 32 -11.17 36.31 -5.75
CA LEU A 32 -11.06 37.22 -4.60
C LEU A 32 -12.00 38.42 -4.71
N ASN A 33 -12.58 38.65 -5.89
CA ASN A 33 -13.43 39.80 -6.19
C ASN A 33 -14.84 39.71 -5.55
N HIS A 34 -15.34 38.51 -5.25
CA HIS A 34 -16.68 38.32 -4.67
C HIS A 34 -16.71 37.22 -3.60
N TRP A 35 -17.23 37.53 -2.41
CA TRP A 35 -17.19 36.63 -1.24
C TRP A 35 -17.88 35.27 -1.47
N VAL A 36 -18.97 35.23 -2.25
CA VAL A 36 -19.66 33.97 -2.62
C VAL A 36 -18.79 33.08 -3.50
N ARG A 37 -18.08 33.67 -4.48
CA ARG A 37 -17.16 32.94 -5.36
C ARG A 37 -15.96 32.41 -4.57
N TYR A 38 -15.45 33.21 -3.66
CA TYR A 38 -14.39 32.80 -2.74
C TYR A 38 -14.80 31.57 -1.94
N ILE A 39 -15.97 31.58 -1.28
CA ILE A 39 -16.46 30.44 -0.49
C ILE A 39 -16.66 29.21 -1.38
N ALA A 40 -17.28 29.36 -2.56
CA ALA A 40 -17.51 28.24 -3.47
C ALA A 40 -16.20 27.57 -3.93
N VAL A 41 -15.21 28.37 -4.35
CA VAL A 41 -13.89 27.87 -4.76
C VAL A 41 -13.16 27.23 -3.58
N TYR A 42 -13.22 27.86 -2.40
CA TYR A 42 -12.59 27.35 -1.20
C TYR A 42 -13.16 25.98 -0.80
N SER A 43 -14.49 25.86 -0.74
CA SER A 43 -15.18 24.60 -0.44
C SER A 43 -14.86 23.52 -1.47
N PHE A 44 -14.81 23.87 -2.75
CA PHE A 44 -14.46 22.93 -3.81
C PHE A 44 -13.01 22.43 -3.68
N GLN A 45 -12.05 23.31 -3.40
CA GLN A 45 -10.64 22.93 -3.21
C GLN A 45 -10.46 22.01 -2.00
N VAL A 46 -11.12 22.34 -0.88
CA VAL A 46 -11.08 21.52 0.34
C VAL A 46 -11.70 20.15 0.08
N TYR A 47 -12.89 20.10 -0.56
CA TYR A 47 -13.53 18.84 -0.92
C TYR A 47 -12.65 17.97 -1.84
N SER A 48 -12.06 18.58 -2.87
CA SER A 48 -11.19 17.87 -3.82
C SER A 48 -9.94 17.32 -3.13
N MET A 49 -9.36 18.08 -2.18
CA MET A 49 -8.21 17.63 -1.40
C MET A 49 -8.56 16.44 -0.52
N PHE A 50 -9.67 16.52 0.22
CA PHE A 50 -10.13 15.39 1.03
C PHE A 50 -10.42 14.16 0.18
N HIS A 51 -11.06 14.33 -0.97
CA HIS A 51 -11.34 13.24 -1.89
C HIS A 51 -10.06 12.58 -2.41
N PHE A 52 -9.08 13.37 -2.83
CA PHE A 52 -7.79 12.87 -3.30
C PHE A 52 -7.06 12.08 -2.21
N VAL A 53 -6.96 12.64 -0.99
CA VAL A 53 -6.33 11.97 0.16
C VAL A 53 -7.04 10.67 0.49
N TYR A 54 -8.39 10.67 0.49
CA TYR A 54 -9.17 9.47 0.77
C TYR A 54 -8.93 8.36 -0.25
N VAL A 55 -8.97 8.68 -1.55
CA VAL A 55 -8.72 7.71 -2.62
C VAL A 55 -7.28 7.19 -2.56
N PHE A 56 -6.31 8.06 -2.31
CA PHE A 56 -4.90 7.69 -2.20
C PHE A 56 -4.65 6.72 -1.03
N ILE A 57 -5.05 7.09 0.19
CA ILE A 57 -4.89 6.25 1.39
C ILE A 57 -5.68 4.95 1.24
N GLY A 58 -6.90 5.01 0.70
CA GLY A 58 -7.73 3.84 0.46
C GLY A 58 -7.06 2.84 -0.48
N THR A 59 -6.45 3.32 -1.56
CA THR A 59 -5.76 2.44 -2.52
C THR A 59 -4.48 1.85 -1.94
N GLN A 60 -3.68 2.65 -1.22
CA GLN A 60 -2.49 2.14 -0.52
C GLN A 60 -2.85 1.07 0.52
N THR A 61 -3.91 1.30 1.29
CA THR A 61 -4.38 0.36 2.31
C THR A 61 -4.88 -0.92 1.66
N LEU A 62 -5.69 -0.83 0.60
CA LEU A 62 -6.17 -1.99 -0.15
C LEU A 62 -4.99 -2.86 -0.65
N MET A 63 -3.97 -2.23 -1.22
CA MET A 63 -2.79 -2.91 -1.72
C MET A 63 -2.02 -3.66 -0.61
N VAL A 64 -1.76 -2.99 0.52
CA VAL A 64 -1.10 -3.61 1.68
C VAL A 64 -1.93 -4.77 2.23
N THR A 65 -3.23 -4.58 2.37
CA THR A 65 -4.15 -5.61 2.89
C THR A 65 -4.20 -6.84 1.97
N LEU A 66 -4.29 -6.66 0.66
CA LEU A 66 -4.26 -7.77 -0.30
C LEU A 66 -2.93 -8.53 -0.26
N CYS A 67 -1.81 -7.81 -0.18
CA CYS A 67 -0.49 -8.42 -0.03
C CYS A 67 -0.42 -9.26 1.26
N ALA A 68 -0.86 -8.69 2.40
CA ALA A 68 -0.91 -9.39 3.67
C ALA A 68 -1.83 -10.62 3.65
N PHE A 69 -2.98 -10.56 2.97
CA PHE A 69 -3.86 -11.70 2.79
C PHE A 69 -3.20 -12.81 1.96
N LEU A 70 -2.51 -12.46 0.87
CA LEU A 70 -1.76 -13.44 0.08
C LEU A 70 -0.68 -14.09 0.95
N THR A 71 0.12 -13.31 1.65
CA THR A 71 1.15 -13.82 2.58
C THR A 71 0.56 -14.80 3.59
N ALA A 72 -0.57 -14.45 4.21
CA ALA A 72 -1.24 -15.31 5.18
C ALA A 72 -1.76 -16.61 4.53
N GLU A 73 -2.33 -16.56 3.33
CA GLU A 73 -2.79 -17.76 2.61
C GLU A 73 -1.63 -18.67 2.20
N PHE A 74 -0.47 -18.11 1.84
CA PHE A 74 0.76 -18.87 1.60
C PHE A 74 1.24 -19.57 2.89
N GLY A 75 1.27 -18.86 4.02
CA GLY A 75 1.63 -19.43 5.33
C GLY A 75 0.66 -20.52 5.79
N LEU A 76 -0.65 -20.34 5.57
CA LEU A 76 -1.64 -21.39 5.85
C LEU A 76 -1.43 -22.63 4.97
N LEU A 77 -1.14 -22.42 3.68
CA LEU A 77 -0.89 -23.52 2.76
C LEU A 77 0.39 -24.29 3.13
N GLN A 78 1.45 -23.61 3.58
CA GLN A 78 2.64 -24.28 4.13
C GLN A 78 2.30 -25.18 5.31
N HIS A 79 1.50 -24.67 6.25
CA HIS A 79 1.04 -25.43 7.41
C HIS A 79 0.20 -26.64 6.99
N ASP A 80 -0.71 -26.47 6.01
CA ASP A 80 -1.49 -27.57 5.44
C ASP A 80 -0.58 -28.65 4.83
N PHE A 81 0.49 -28.28 4.12
CA PHE A 81 1.46 -29.23 3.54
C PHE A 81 2.18 -30.09 4.58
N VAL A 82 2.50 -29.51 5.74
CA VAL A 82 3.18 -30.23 6.84
C VAL A 82 2.23 -31.20 7.54
N HIS A 83 0.96 -30.81 7.70
CA HIS A 83 -0.04 -31.58 8.46
C HIS A 83 -0.91 -32.52 7.63
N VAL A 84 -0.62 -32.71 6.33
CA VAL A 84 -1.33 -33.72 5.51
C VAL A 84 -1.25 -35.10 6.17
N ASN A 85 -2.40 -35.58 6.69
CA ASN A 85 -2.52 -36.92 7.25
C ASN A 85 -2.62 -37.94 6.12
N LEU A 86 -1.68 -38.90 6.11
CA LEU A 86 -1.56 -39.89 5.04
C LEU A 86 -2.48 -41.11 5.20
N GLU A 87 -3.74 -40.91 5.58
CA GLU A 87 -4.70 -42.02 5.58
C GLU A 87 -5.07 -42.42 4.13
N PRO A 88 -5.12 -43.73 3.82
CA PRO A 88 -5.06 -44.23 2.44
C PRO A 88 -6.22 -43.79 1.51
N GLU A 89 -7.41 -43.53 2.04
CA GLU A 89 -8.60 -43.17 1.24
C GLU A 89 -8.84 -41.65 1.12
N GLN A 90 -8.51 -40.86 2.14
CA GLN A 90 -8.65 -39.39 2.12
C GLN A 90 -7.45 -38.68 1.46
N ASN A 91 -6.35 -39.39 1.25
CA ASN A 91 -5.08 -38.82 0.79
C ASN A 91 -5.14 -38.13 -0.58
N HIS A 92 -5.90 -38.69 -1.54
CA HIS A 92 -5.81 -38.22 -2.93
C HIS A 92 -6.53 -36.89 -3.17
N SER A 93 -7.63 -36.64 -2.46
CA SER A 93 -8.39 -35.39 -2.55
C SER A 93 -7.64 -34.25 -1.85
N THR A 94 -7.18 -34.45 -0.61
CA THR A 94 -6.54 -33.40 0.21
C THR A 94 -5.28 -32.85 -0.46
N ILE A 95 -4.45 -33.73 -1.02
CA ILE A 95 -3.26 -33.36 -1.76
C ILE A 95 -3.59 -32.56 -3.02
N LYS A 96 -4.60 -33.01 -3.78
CA LYS A 96 -5.02 -32.35 -5.00
C LYS A 96 -5.55 -30.95 -4.68
N ASP A 97 -6.21 -30.79 -3.54
CA ASP A 97 -6.68 -29.51 -3.04
C ASP A 97 -5.51 -28.59 -2.63
N CYS A 98 -4.48 -29.08 -1.95
CA CYS A 98 -3.27 -28.29 -1.65
C CYS A 98 -2.57 -27.81 -2.93
N VAL A 99 -2.37 -28.70 -3.91
CA VAL A 99 -1.75 -28.33 -5.21
C VAL A 99 -2.60 -27.32 -5.96
N ARG A 100 -3.93 -27.51 -5.98
CA ARG A 100 -4.87 -26.57 -6.61
C ARG A 100 -4.84 -25.21 -5.91
N LYS A 101 -4.82 -25.20 -4.57
CA LYS A 101 -4.71 -23.97 -3.78
C LYS A 101 -3.40 -23.23 -4.06
N HIS A 102 -2.27 -23.94 -4.13
CA HIS A 102 -0.98 -23.36 -4.52
C HIS A 102 -1.03 -22.68 -5.89
N GLN A 103 -1.56 -23.37 -6.90
CA GLN A 103 -1.69 -22.81 -8.26
C GLN A 103 -2.62 -21.60 -8.30
N LEU A 104 -3.70 -21.63 -7.52
CA LEU A 104 -4.63 -20.51 -7.42
C LEU A 104 -3.96 -19.29 -6.76
N LEU A 105 -3.22 -19.49 -5.67
CA LEU A 105 -2.48 -18.43 -5.00
C LEU A 105 -1.41 -17.81 -5.90
N LEU A 106 -0.68 -18.62 -6.66
CA LEU A 106 0.26 -18.10 -7.67
C LEU A 106 -0.45 -17.22 -8.71
N SER A 107 -1.60 -17.68 -9.22
CA SER A 107 -2.41 -16.89 -10.15
C SER A 107 -2.90 -15.57 -9.54
N TYR A 108 -3.23 -15.55 -8.24
CA TYR A 108 -3.61 -14.31 -7.55
C TYR A 108 -2.42 -13.38 -7.34
N THR A 109 -1.24 -13.90 -7.03
CA THR A 109 -0.01 -13.11 -6.96
C THR A 109 0.34 -12.50 -8.31
N ASP A 110 0.19 -13.25 -9.40
CA ASP A 110 0.41 -12.74 -10.77
C ASP A 110 -0.56 -11.60 -11.10
N MET A 111 -1.85 -11.78 -10.81
CA MET A 111 -2.87 -10.73 -10.99
C MET A 111 -2.59 -9.51 -10.12
N PHE A 112 -2.21 -9.72 -8.85
CA PHE A 112 -1.83 -8.65 -7.94
C PHE A 112 -0.67 -7.84 -8.50
N ASN A 113 0.37 -8.52 -8.98
CA ASN A 113 1.53 -7.88 -9.59
C ASN A 113 1.14 -7.12 -10.87
N ASP A 114 0.34 -7.70 -11.76
CA ASP A 114 -0.07 -7.02 -13.00
C ASP A 114 -0.87 -5.73 -12.75
N ILE A 115 -1.71 -5.72 -11.71
CA ILE A 115 -2.52 -4.55 -11.33
C ILE A 115 -1.65 -3.49 -10.64
N PHE A 116 -0.87 -3.89 -9.63
CA PHE A 116 -0.22 -2.94 -8.73
C PHE A 116 1.23 -2.62 -9.09
N ASN A 117 1.94 -3.41 -9.91
CA ASN A 117 3.35 -3.18 -10.21
C ASN A 117 3.61 -1.79 -10.82
N LYS A 118 2.81 -1.39 -11.82
CA LYS A 118 2.93 -0.06 -12.43
C LYS A 118 2.60 1.06 -11.44
N MET A 119 1.58 0.84 -10.60
CA MET A 119 1.17 1.79 -9.57
C MET A 119 2.28 1.98 -8.54
N LEU A 120 2.89 0.90 -8.06
CA LEU A 120 4.00 0.90 -7.11
C LEU A 120 5.23 1.62 -7.67
N PHE A 121 5.57 1.38 -8.94
CA PHE A 121 6.67 2.07 -9.58
C PHE A 121 6.46 3.59 -9.56
N ILE A 122 5.26 4.03 -9.91
CA ILE A 122 4.91 5.46 -9.91
C ILE A 122 4.92 6.01 -8.48
N ASP A 123 4.34 5.30 -7.50
CA ASP A 123 4.31 5.70 -6.09
C ASP A 123 5.73 5.87 -5.53
N LEU A 124 6.61 4.89 -5.75
CA LEU A 124 8.02 4.93 -5.33
C LEU A 124 8.78 6.10 -5.96
N LEU A 125 8.54 6.37 -7.25
CA LEU A 125 9.12 7.54 -7.91
C LEU A 125 8.65 8.84 -7.26
N PHE A 126 7.35 9.02 -7.03
CA PHE A 126 6.82 10.21 -6.38
C PHE A 126 7.34 10.37 -4.96
N VAL A 127 7.30 9.31 -4.14
CA VAL A 127 7.84 9.33 -2.78
C VAL A 127 9.32 9.71 -2.79
N SER A 128 10.13 9.13 -3.69
CA SER A 128 11.56 9.47 -3.78
C SER A 128 11.80 10.96 -4.11
N LEU A 129 11.09 11.50 -5.11
CA LEU A 129 11.18 12.90 -5.49
C LEU A 129 10.74 13.82 -4.35
N THR A 130 9.61 13.51 -3.71
CA THR A 130 9.09 14.29 -2.58
C THR A 130 10.04 14.27 -1.40
N VAL A 131 10.65 13.13 -1.08
CA VAL A 131 11.68 13.03 -0.04
C VAL A 131 12.90 13.89 -0.39
N CYS A 132 13.36 13.88 -1.65
CA CYS A 132 14.45 14.76 -2.09
C CYS A 132 14.09 16.25 -1.93
N PHE A 133 12.86 16.66 -2.29
CA PHE A 133 12.41 18.03 -2.10
C PHE A 133 12.35 18.43 -0.63
N PHE A 134 11.82 17.58 0.24
CA PHE A 134 11.78 17.85 1.69
C PHE A 134 13.17 17.85 2.32
N ALA A 135 14.08 16.99 1.86
CA ALA A 135 15.47 17.00 2.28
C ALA A 135 16.15 18.32 1.90
N PHE A 136 15.94 18.80 0.67
CA PHE A 136 16.42 20.12 0.26
C PHE A 136 15.78 21.25 1.09
N ALA A 137 14.45 21.21 1.29
CA ALA A 137 13.74 22.20 2.11
C ALA A 137 14.26 22.23 3.55
N ALA A 138 14.65 21.08 4.10
CA ALA A 138 15.30 20.99 5.42
C ALA A 138 16.65 21.73 5.47
N THR A 139 17.42 21.76 4.38
CA THR A 139 18.69 22.51 4.33
C THR A 139 18.51 24.03 4.31
N VAL A 140 17.38 24.51 3.78
CA VAL A 140 17.04 25.94 3.66
C VAL A 140 16.19 26.42 4.84
N ALA A 141 15.67 25.50 5.67
CA ALA A 141 14.82 25.81 6.80
C ALA A 141 15.52 26.73 7.80
N LYS A 142 14.85 27.82 8.17
CA LYS A 142 15.42 28.85 9.08
C LYS A 142 15.02 28.63 10.53
N GLY A 143 14.05 27.75 10.78
CA GLY A 143 13.52 27.47 12.11
C GLY A 143 13.34 25.98 12.40
N ILE A 144 13.49 25.61 13.67
CA ILE A 144 13.32 24.23 14.16
C ILE A 144 11.92 23.69 13.84
N LEU A 145 10.89 24.54 13.91
CA LEU A 145 9.50 24.13 13.63
C LEU A 145 9.29 23.71 12.17
N GLU A 146 9.90 24.43 11.21
CA GLU A 146 9.85 24.09 9.78
C GLU A 146 10.59 22.77 9.51
N LEU A 147 11.75 22.60 10.15
CA LEU A 147 12.55 21.39 10.07
C LEU A 147 11.75 20.17 10.58
N VAL A 148 11.16 20.26 11.78
CA VAL A 148 10.33 19.20 12.35
C VAL A 148 9.13 18.87 11.45
N ASN A 149 8.46 19.89 10.91
CA ASN A 149 7.34 19.68 9.99
C ASN A 149 7.76 18.94 8.71
N ASN A 150 8.92 19.28 8.14
CA ASN A 150 9.46 18.59 6.97
C ASN A 150 9.81 17.12 7.28
N PHE A 151 10.43 16.87 8.44
CA PHE A 151 10.72 15.50 8.87
C PHE A 151 9.46 14.66 9.09
N VAL A 152 8.44 15.21 9.76
CA VAL A 152 7.17 14.52 9.97
C VAL A 152 6.49 14.21 8.64
N ALA A 153 6.51 15.14 7.68
CA ALA A 153 5.96 14.91 6.34
C ALA A 153 6.69 13.78 5.59
N VAL A 154 8.02 13.73 5.67
CA VAL A 154 8.83 12.65 5.08
C VAL A 154 8.50 11.29 5.70
N ILE A 155 8.44 11.22 7.04
CA ILE A 155 8.10 9.97 7.73
C ILE A 155 6.69 9.50 7.36
N ALA A 156 5.73 10.42 7.30
CA ALA A 156 4.35 10.11 6.93
C ALA A 156 4.23 9.52 5.51
N LEU A 157 5.08 9.95 4.58
CA LEU A 157 5.12 9.42 3.21
C LEU A 157 5.88 8.09 3.11
N LEU A 158 6.96 7.93 3.88
CA LEU A 158 7.78 6.71 3.84
C LEU A 158 7.14 5.54 4.58
N LEU A 159 6.41 5.79 5.67
CA LEU A 159 5.87 4.73 6.52
C LEU A 159 4.95 3.75 5.76
N PRO A 160 3.96 4.19 4.94
CA PRO A 160 3.12 3.27 4.17
C PRO A 160 3.92 2.42 3.17
N THR A 161 4.90 3.03 2.50
CA THR A 161 5.79 2.33 1.55
C THR A 161 6.64 1.28 2.26
N LEU A 162 7.19 1.60 3.44
CA LEU A 162 7.95 0.64 4.25
C LEU A 162 7.10 -0.54 4.70
N ILE A 163 5.86 -0.28 5.14
CA ILE A 163 4.90 -1.33 5.52
C ILE A 163 4.61 -2.22 4.30
N PHE A 164 4.38 -1.63 3.13
CA PHE A 164 4.17 -2.41 1.91
C PHE A 164 5.38 -3.29 1.56
N CYS A 165 6.59 -2.73 1.58
CA CYS A 165 7.81 -3.48 1.32
C CYS A 165 8.01 -4.62 2.31
N TYR A 166 7.67 -4.41 3.59
CA TYR A 166 7.71 -5.46 4.61
C TYR A 166 6.78 -6.63 4.26
N TYR A 167 5.52 -6.36 3.93
CA TYR A 167 4.60 -7.43 3.51
C TYR A 167 4.99 -8.06 2.17
N GLY A 168 5.56 -7.29 1.24
CA GLY A 168 6.10 -7.82 -0.01
C GLY A 168 7.26 -8.79 0.21
N GLU A 169 8.16 -8.50 1.15
CA GLU A 169 9.23 -9.41 1.54
C GLU A 169 8.67 -10.67 2.21
N GLN A 170 7.73 -10.52 3.16
CA GLN A 170 7.06 -11.67 3.77
C GLN A 170 6.32 -12.52 2.73
N LEU A 171 5.63 -11.92 1.75
CA LEU A 171 4.99 -12.65 0.66
C LEU A 171 6.01 -13.48 -0.13
N LYS A 172 7.17 -12.89 -0.42
CA LYS A 172 8.27 -13.59 -1.11
C LYS A 172 8.78 -14.76 -0.27
N GLU A 173 9.05 -14.55 1.01
CA GLU A 173 9.53 -15.59 1.93
C GLU A 173 8.51 -16.73 2.07
N GLU A 174 7.23 -16.41 2.32
CA GLU A 174 6.17 -17.40 2.48
C GLU A 174 5.85 -18.16 1.17
N SER A 175 5.99 -17.50 0.02
CA SER A 175 5.82 -18.20 -1.27
C SER A 175 6.95 -19.18 -1.54
N ALA A 176 8.20 -18.82 -1.21
CA ALA A 176 9.37 -19.69 -1.35
C ALA A 176 9.37 -20.83 -0.32
N GLY A 177 8.90 -20.56 0.91
CA GLY A 177 8.80 -21.54 2.00
C GLY A 177 7.89 -22.73 1.69
N ILE A 178 6.99 -22.63 0.70
CA ILE A 178 6.19 -23.77 0.22
C ILE A 178 7.09 -24.93 -0.25
N ALA A 179 8.20 -24.65 -0.92
CA ALA A 179 9.10 -25.70 -1.38
C ALA A 179 9.68 -26.48 -0.20
N ASP A 180 10.07 -25.78 0.86
CA ASP A 180 10.61 -26.36 2.09
C ASP A 180 9.54 -27.13 2.87
N SER A 181 8.32 -26.59 3.00
CA SER A 181 7.20 -27.30 3.63
C SER A 181 6.81 -28.56 2.85
N ALA A 182 6.80 -28.48 1.52
CA ALA A 182 6.53 -29.61 0.64
C ALA A 182 7.60 -30.71 0.79
N TYR A 183 8.88 -30.33 0.93
CA TYR A 183 9.97 -31.26 1.17
C TYR A 183 9.92 -31.91 2.57
N ASN A 184 9.52 -31.16 3.59
CA ASN A 184 9.36 -31.66 4.96
C ASN A 184 8.06 -32.47 5.18
N SER A 185 7.15 -32.47 4.20
CA SER A 185 5.95 -33.32 4.23
C SER A 185 6.30 -34.82 4.18
N LYS A 186 5.35 -35.69 4.52
CA LYS A 186 5.54 -37.16 4.49
C LYS A 186 5.58 -37.76 3.07
N TRP A 187 6.14 -37.06 2.08
CA TRP A 187 6.17 -37.45 0.67
C TRP A 187 6.84 -38.79 0.38
N ASN A 188 7.80 -39.19 1.23
CA ASN A 188 8.47 -40.48 1.15
C ASN A 188 7.51 -41.67 1.29
N ILE A 189 6.41 -41.54 2.01
CA ILE A 189 5.48 -42.64 2.29
C ILE A 189 4.25 -42.56 1.36
N ALA A 190 4.12 -41.48 0.59
CA ALA A 190 2.97 -41.20 -0.26
C ALA A 190 3.08 -41.81 -1.67
N ASN A 191 1.94 -41.85 -2.36
CA ASN A 191 1.78 -42.41 -3.70
C ASN A 191 2.65 -41.71 -4.77
N LEU A 192 2.97 -42.43 -5.86
CA LEU A 192 3.81 -41.92 -6.96
C LEU A 192 3.32 -40.60 -7.56
N LYS A 193 1.99 -40.41 -7.64
CA LYS A 193 1.36 -39.15 -8.09
C LYS A 193 1.66 -37.97 -7.16
N TYR A 194 1.71 -38.20 -5.84
CA TYR A 194 2.07 -37.16 -4.87
C TYR A 194 3.52 -36.74 -5.02
N ARG A 195 4.44 -37.73 -5.06
CA ARG A 195 5.87 -37.48 -5.22
C ARG A 195 6.16 -36.65 -6.47
N LYS A 196 5.50 -36.96 -7.60
CA LYS A 196 5.60 -36.14 -8.82
C LYS A 196 5.10 -34.71 -8.61
N SER A 197 3.96 -34.53 -7.97
CA SER A 197 3.36 -33.20 -7.73
C SER A 197 4.24 -32.34 -6.82
N ILE A 198 4.81 -32.92 -5.76
CA ILE A 198 5.74 -32.24 -4.85
C ILE A 198 7.02 -31.83 -5.58
N ILE A 199 7.58 -32.70 -6.44
CA ILE A 199 8.74 -32.33 -7.26
C ILE A 199 8.43 -31.15 -8.19
N PHE A 200 7.21 -31.08 -8.75
CA PHE A 200 6.79 -29.93 -9.56
C PHE A 200 6.66 -28.65 -8.74
N ILE A 201 6.19 -28.73 -7.49
CA ILE A 201 6.09 -27.59 -6.58
C ILE A 201 7.49 -27.09 -6.19
N ILE A 202 8.40 -27.98 -5.80
CA ILE A 202 9.76 -27.62 -5.38
C ILE A 202 10.58 -27.00 -6.53
N LYS A 203 10.31 -27.41 -7.77
CA LYS A 203 11.01 -26.88 -8.95
C LYS A 203 10.52 -25.51 -9.42
N ARG A 204 9.39 -25.04 -8.90
CA ARG A 204 8.72 -23.83 -9.37
C ARG A 204 8.96 -22.70 -8.41
#